data_AF-A0A095WUW4-F1
#
_entry.id   AF-A0A095WUW4-F1
#
_cell.length_a   1.000
_cell.length_b   1.000
_cell.length_c   1.000
_cell.angle_alpha   90.00
_cell.angle_beta   90.00
_cell.angle_gamma   90.00
#
_symmetry.space_group_name_H-M   'P 1'
#
loop_
_entity.id
_entity.type
_entity.pdbx_description
1 polymer ?
#
loop_
_entity_poly.entity_id
_entity_poly.type
_entity_poly.pdbx_seq_one_letter_code
_entity_poly.pdbx_strand_id
1 'polypeptide(L)' 'MRETIAGKEVTEEQIEKWVQEAEAGYNATQLKKRGRPGRGAEPSQVVAIRFTADELKRIDQRAAQENITRSALIREAVLT' A
#
# COMPACT_ATOMS: atom_id res chain seq x y z
N MET A 1 -2.15 -38.96 6.43
CA MET A 1 -1.20 -37.83 6.49
C MET A 1 -1.90 -36.73 7.24
N ARG A 2 -1.36 -36.23 8.35
CA ARG A 2 -2.00 -35.13 9.09
C ARG A 2 -1.72 -33.82 8.38
N GLU A 3 -2.75 -32.98 8.24
CA GLU A 3 -2.61 -31.67 7.62
C GLU A 3 -1.78 -30.75 8.53
N THR A 4 -0.93 -29.92 7.93
CA THR A 4 -0.05 -29.02 8.66
C THR A 4 -0.18 -27.59 8.13
N ILE A 5 -0.17 -26.60 9.02
CA ILE A 5 -0.09 -25.18 8.68
C ILE A 5 1.12 -24.59 9.38
N ALA A 6 1.99 -23.91 8.64
CA ALA A 6 3.24 -23.34 9.13
C ALA A 6 4.11 -24.35 9.93
N GLY A 7 4.11 -25.62 9.50
CA GLY A 7 4.88 -26.70 10.12
C GLY A 7 4.31 -27.26 11.41
N LYS A 8 3.09 -26.87 11.81
CA LYS A 8 2.37 -27.42 12.97
C LYS A 8 1.21 -28.30 12.52
N GLU A 9 1.00 -29.43 13.19
CA GLU A 9 -0.18 -30.28 12.94
C GLU A 9 -1.46 -29.53 13.30
N VAL A 10 -2.46 -29.63 12.42
CA VAL A 10 -3.79 -29.10 12.67
C VAL A 10 -4.51 -30.07 13.60
N THR A 11 -4.99 -29.58 14.75
CA THR A 11 -5.76 -30.38 15.71
C THR A 11 -7.26 -30.32 15.41
N GLU A 12 -8.03 -31.31 15.89
CA GLU A 12 -9.49 -31.32 15.74
C GLU A 12 -10.15 -30.09 16.39
N GLU A 13 -9.64 -29.69 17.56
CA GLU A 13 -10.09 -28.47 18.26
C GLU A 13 -9.87 -27.20 17.43
N GLN A 14 -8.78 -27.16 16.64
CA GLN A 14 -8.49 -26.04 15.75
C GLN A 14 -9.44 -26.02 14.55
N ILE A 15 -9.84 -27.19 14.05
CA ILE A 15 -10.84 -27.33 12.98
C ILE A 15 -12.21 -26.86 13.49
N GLU A 16 -12.65 -27.34 14.66
CA GLU A 16 -13.94 -26.95 15.25
C GLU A 16 -14.04 -25.43 15.46
N LYS A 17 -12.94 -24.82 15.94
CA LYS A 17 -12.87 -23.37 16.09
C LYS A 17 -13.02 -22.63 14.76
N TRP A 18 -12.40 -23.11 13.69
CA TRP A 18 -12.53 -22.50 12.36
C TRP A 18 -13.91 -22.68 11.76
N VAL A 19 -14.57 -23.82 12.01
CA VAL A 19 -15.97 -24.05 11.59
C VAL A 19 -16.88 -23.02 12.27
N GLN A 20 -16.77 -22.87 13.59
CA GLN A 20 -17.55 -21.88 14.33
C GLN A 20 -17.29 -20.45 13.85
N GLU A 21 -16.04 -20.10 13.56
CA GLU A 21 -15.66 -18.80 13.01
C GLU A 21 -16.28 -18.56 11.62
N ALA A 22 -16.28 -19.58 10.75
CA ALA A 22 -16.87 -19.50 9.42
C ALA A 22 -18.41 -19.36 9.49
N GLU A 23 -19.06 -20.11 10.37
CA GLU A 23 -20.51 -20.06 10.59
C GLU A 23 -20.97 -18.73 11.23
N ALA A 24 -20.17 -18.17 12.14
CA ALA A 24 -20.42 -16.86 12.73
C ALA A 24 -20.34 -15.72 11.70
N GLY A 25 -19.55 -15.91 10.64
CA GLY A 25 -19.36 -14.94 9.56
C GLY A 25 -18.47 -13.76 9.95
N TYR A 26 -17.86 -13.12 8.94
CA TYR A 26 -16.98 -11.97 9.15
C TYR A 26 -17.71 -10.64 8.94
N ASN A 27 -17.51 -9.69 9.85
CA ASN A 27 -17.99 -8.33 9.65
C ASN A 27 -17.11 -7.59 8.62
N ALA A 28 -17.63 -7.41 7.41
CA ALA A 28 -16.91 -6.75 6.32
C ALA A 28 -16.46 -5.30 6.63
N THR A 29 -17.12 -4.62 7.57
CA THR A 29 -16.72 -3.25 7.98
C THR A 29 -15.48 -3.22 8.87
N GLN A 30 -15.12 -4.36 9.48
CA GLN A 30 -13.89 -4.51 10.27
C GLN A 30 -12.68 -4.86 9.39
N LEU A 31 -12.90 -5.23 8.13
CA LEU A 31 -11.82 -5.48 7.19
C LEU A 31 -11.16 -4.16 6.80
N LYS A 32 -9.85 -4.06 7.03
CA LYS A 32 -9.05 -2.91 6.61
C LYS A 32 -9.20 -2.73 5.09
N LYS A 33 -9.54 -1.51 4.66
CA LYS A 33 -9.52 -1.15 3.23
C LYS A 33 -8.17 -1.58 2.63
N ARG A 34 -8.24 -2.50 1.66
CA ARG A 34 -7.05 -2.98 0.95
C ARG A 34 -6.51 -1.85 0.07
N GLY A 35 -5.20 -1.66 0.09
CA GLY A 35 -4.52 -0.61 -0.69
C GLY A 35 -3.44 0.09 0.13
N ARG A 36 -2.57 0.85 -0.55
CA ARG A 36 -1.65 1.77 0.12
C ARG A 36 -2.48 2.90 0.74
N PRO A 37 -2.20 3.34 1.97
CA PRO A 37 -2.87 4.52 2.53
C PRO A 37 -2.81 5.68 1.54
N GLY A 38 -3.97 6.28 1.26
CA GLY A 38 -4.04 7.52 0.51
C GLY A 38 -3.23 8.61 1.24
N ARG A 39 -2.67 9.57 0.50
CA ARG A 39 -1.94 10.69 1.13
C ARG A 39 -2.87 11.73 1.76
N GLY A 40 -4.17 11.68 1.51
CA GLY A 40 -5.18 12.58 2.06
C GLY A 40 -6.50 11.85 2.32
N ALA A 41 -7.50 12.60 2.78
CA ALA A 41 -8.85 12.08 3.01
C ALA A 41 -9.48 11.51 1.72
N GLU A 42 -9.18 12.14 0.59
CA GLU A 42 -9.66 11.76 -0.74
C GLU A 42 -8.51 11.30 -1.66
N PRO A 43 -8.82 10.55 -2.74
CA PRO A 43 -7.85 10.18 -3.77
C PRO A 43 -7.13 11.41 -4.36
N SER A 44 -5.82 11.31 -4.54
CA SER A 44 -5.05 12.39 -5.18
C SER A 44 -5.36 12.49 -6.67
N GLN A 45 -5.55 13.71 -7.17
CA GLN A 45 -5.74 13.98 -8.60
C GLN A 45 -4.39 14.02 -9.33
N VAL A 46 -4.34 13.46 -10.54
CA VAL A 46 -3.17 13.58 -11.44
C VAL A 46 -3.35 14.81 -12.32
N VAL A 47 -2.35 15.69 -12.31
CA VAL A 47 -2.27 16.87 -13.20
C VAL A 47 -1.12 16.66 -14.16
N ALA A 48 -1.40 16.67 -15.47
CA ALA A 48 -0.38 16.46 -16.50
C ALA A 48 0.38 17.77 -16.78
N ILE A 49 1.70 17.75 -16.63
CA ILE A 49 2.61 18.86 -16.95
C ILE A 49 3.59 18.38 -18.01
N ARG A 50 3.86 19.21 -19.01
CA ARG A 50 4.84 18.90 -20.06
C ARG A 50 6.21 19.43 -19.64
N PHE A 51 7.19 18.55 -19.59
CA PHE A 51 8.60 18.89 -19.44
C PHE A 51 9.35 18.41 -20.67
N THR A 52 10.32 19.20 -21.11
CA THR A 52 11.34 18.78 -22.06
C THR A 52 12.24 17.70 -21.43
N ALA A 53 12.98 16.97 -22.25
CA ALA A 53 13.92 15.96 -21.78
C ALA A 53 15.02 16.58 -20.88
N ASP A 54 15.47 17.79 -21.21
CA ASP A 54 16.49 18.51 -20.43
C ASP A 54 15.96 18.96 -19.07
N GLU A 55 14.71 19.42 -19.00
CA GLU A 55 14.06 19.76 -17.73
C GLU A 55 13.91 18.53 -16.84
N LEU A 56 13.46 17.39 -17.39
CA LEU A 56 13.37 16.14 -16.62
C LEU A 56 14.73 15.70 -16.07
N LYS A 57 15.79 15.82 -16.87
CA LYS A 57 17.16 15.50 -16.44
C LYS A 57 17.61 16.39 -15.28
N ARG A 58 17.31 17.70 -15.33
CA ARG A 58 17.62 18.63 -14.23
C ARG A 58 16.85 18.30 -12.96
N ILE A 59 15.55 17.98 -13.09
CA ILE A 59 14.72 17.57 -11.94
C ILE A 59 15.29 16.30 -11.31
N ASP A 60 15.67 15.30 -12.12
CA ASP A 60 16.24 14.04 -11.62
C ASP A 60 17.58 14.24 -10.92
N GLN A 61 18.45 15.09 -11.48
CA GLN A 61 19.72 15.43 -10.86
C GLN A 61 19.52 16.11 -9.50
N ARG A 62 18.59 17.07 -9.42
CA ARG A 62 18.28 17.74 -8.16
C ARG A 62 17.69 16.78 -7.13
N ALA A 63 16.77 15.90 -7.55
CA ALA A 63 16.17 14.91 -6.66
C ALA A 63 17.22 13.94 -6.10
N ALA A 64 18.18 13.53 -6.94
CA ALA A 64 19.31 12.69 -6.51
C ALA A 64 20.24 13.41 -5.51
N GLN A 65 20.54 14.70 -5.74
CA GLN A 65 21.35 15.51 -4.81
C GLN A 65 20.68 15.64 -3.44
N GLU A 66 19.36 15.79 -3.42
CA GLU A 66 18.56 15.93 -2.20
C GLU A 66 18.17 14.57 -1.57
N ASN A 67 18.55 13.43 -2.19
CA ASN A 67 18.18 12.07 -1.76
C ASN A 67 16.67 11.85 -1.62
N ILE A 68 15.87 12.50 -2.48
CA ILE A 68 14.41 12.37 -2.51
C ILE A 68 13.94 11.88 -3.88
N THR A 69 12.68 11.45 -3.95
CA THR A 69 12.10 11.05 -5.23
C THR A 69 11.76 12.28 -6.08
N ARG A 70 11.75 12.11 -7.40
CA ARG A 70 11.27 13.13 -8.35
C ARG A 70 9.91 13.73 -7.94
N SER A 71 8.96 12.87 -7.53
CA SER A 71 7.62 13.30 -7.14
C SER A 71 7.56 14.01 -5.79
N ALA A 72 8.51 13.74 -4.89
CA ALA A 72 8.68 14.51 -3.66
C ALA A 72 9.22 15.91 -3.98
N LEU A 73 10.29 15.99 -4.77
CA LEU A 73 10.89 17.26 -5.20
C LEU A 73 9.89 18.16 -5.93
N ILE A 74 9.16 17.63 -6.91
CA ILE A 74 8.14 18.39 -7.66
C ILE A 74 7.06 18.90 -6.70
N ARG A 75 6.64 18.11 -5.71
CA ARG A 75 5.62 18.52 -4.76
C ARG A 75 6.12 19.64 -3.86
N GLU A 76 7.34 19.54 -3.33
CA GLU A 76 7.94 20.59 -2.51
C GLU A 76 8.00 21.90 -3.29
N ALA A 77 8.51 21.87 -4.53
CA ALA A 77 8.61 23.06 -5.38
C ALA A 77 7.27 23.72 -5.76
N VAL A 78 6.16 22.98 -5.71
CA VAL A 78 4.82 23.52 -6.01
C VAL A 78 4.08 24.02 -4.76
N LEU A 79 4.41 23.46 -3.59
CA LEU A 79 3.74 23.79 -2.32
C LEU A 79 4.49 24.84 -1.49
N THR A 80 5.70 25.23 -1.90
CA THR A 80 6.47 26.37 -1.35
C THR A 80 6.39 27.57 -2.27
#